data_AF-X0U9X6-F1
#
_entry.id   AF-X0U9X6-F1
#
_cell.length_a   1.000
_cell.length_b   1.000
_cell.length_c   1.000
_cell.angle_alpha   90.00
_cell.angle_beta   90.00
_cell.angle_gamma   90.00
#
_symmetry.space_group_name_H-M   'P 1'
#
loop_
_entity.id
_entity.type
_entity.pdbx_description
1 polymer ?
#
loop_
_entity_poly.entity_id
_entity_poly.type
_entity_poly.pdbx_seq_one_letter_code
_entity_poly.pdbx_strand_id
1 'polypeptide(L)'
;MPEADVVAVGQDEVAEALFSADIFCGHPKVPVDWDRVVRQSRLRWIQSSAAGMDHCLVPSVIASDITVTSASAVLADQVAEHAICLITAWHRGLPVFFRA
;
A
#
# COMPACT_ATOMS: atom_id res chain seq x y z
N MET A 1 -17.76 -9.22 23.24
CA MET A 1 -17.87 -8.74 21.85
C MET A 1 -16.46 -8.75 21.29
N PRO A 2 -16.15 -9.28 20.09
CA PRO A 2 -14.86 -8.94 19.51
C PRO A 2 -14.83 -7.42 19.31
N GLU A 3 -13.73 -6.77 19.69
CA GLU A 3 -13.59 -5.31 19.69
C GLU A 3 -13.52 -4.71 18.26
N ALA A 4 -13.50 -5.55 17.24
CA ALA A 4 -13.53 -5.16 15.83
C ALA A 4 -14.21 -6.24 14.96
N ASP A 5 -14.84 -5.79 13.87
CA ASP A 5 -15.29 -6.64 12.76
C ASP A 5 -14.22 -6.60 11.66
N VAL A 6 -13.67 -7.76 11.30
CA VAL A 6 -12.54 -7.87 10.36
C VAL A 6 -13.06 -8.49 9.06
N VAL A 7 -13.04 -7.70 8.00
CA VAL A 7 -13.52 -8.11 6.68
C VAL A 7 -12.34 -8.20 5.72
N ALA A 8 -12.16 -9.37 5.11
CA ALA A 8 -11.24 -9.53 3.98
C ALA A 8 -11.93 -9.08 2.70
N VAL A 9 -11.34 -8.10 2.00
CA VAL A 9 -11.91 -7.51 0.79
C VAL A 9 -10.94 -7.68 -0.38
N GLY A 10 -11.47 -8.12 -1.52
CA GLY A 10 -10.71 -8.27 -2.76
C GLY A 10 -10.38 -6.93 -3.43
N GLN A 11 -9.46 -6.95 -4.40
CA GLN A 11 -9.07 -5.74 -5.14
C GLN A 11 -10.24 -5.12 -5.94
N ASP A 12 -11.17 -5.94 -6.42
CA ASP A 12 -12.31 -5.48 -7.21
C ASP A 12 -13.38 -4.77 -6.35
N GLU A 13 -13.34 -4.97 -5.03
CA GLU A 13 -14.38 -4.51 -4.09
C GLU A 13 -13.86 -3.45 -3.11
N VAL A 14 -12.54 -3.30 -2.98
CA VAL A 14 -11.91 -2.44 -1.96
C VAL A 14 -12.33 -0.97 -2.07
N ALA A 15 -12.52 -0.46 -3.29
CA ALA A 15 -12.92 0.93 -3.51
C ALA A 15 -14.30 1.24 -2.91
N GLU A 16 -15.25 0.31 -3.03
CA GLU A 16 -16.60 0.46 -2.45
C GLU A 16 -16.61 0.16 -0.95
N ALA A 17 -15.86 -0.85 -0.50
CA ALA A 17 -15.78 -1.21 0.91
C ALA A 17 -15.18 -0.07 1.77
N LEU A 18 -14.29 0.74 1.21
CA LEU A 18 -13.71 1.90 1.89
C LEU A 18 -14.75 2.95 2.33
N PHE A 19 -15.93 3.00 1.70
CA PHE A 19 -16.99 3.94 2.11
C PHE A 19 -17.62 3.61 3.46
N SER A 20 -17.51 2.36 3.92
CA SER A 20 -18.08 1.90 5.19
C SER A 20 -17.02 1.46 6.21
N ALA A 21 -15.73 1.60 5.88
CA ALA A 21 -14.63 1.18 6.74
C ALA A 21 -14.27 2.26 7.78
N ASP A 22 -13.97 1.81 9.01
CA ASP A 22 -13.40 2.66 10.07
C ASP A 22 -11.86 2.68 10.02
N ILE A 23 -11.26 1.56 9.58
CA ILE A 23 -9.81 1.35 9.42
C ILE A 23 -9.59 0.60 8.10
N PHE A 24 -8.60 1.02 7.34
CA PHE A 24 -8.12 0.31 6.16
C PHE A 24 -6.68 -0.16 6.36
N CYS A 25 -6.40 -1.43 6.09
CA CYS A 25 -5.05 -1.99 6.09
C CYS A 25 -4.78 -2.69 4.75
N GLY A 26 -3.91 -2.12 3.92
CA GLY A 26 -3.58 -2.70 2.62
C GLY A 26 -3.05 -1.69 1.61
N HIS A 27 -3.04 -2.10 0.35
CA HIS A 27 -2.65 -1.26 -0.78
C HIS A 27 -3.60 -1.54 -1.96
N PRO A 28 -4.55 -0.65 -2.25
CA PRO A 28 -5.47 -0.81 -3.37
C PRO A 28 -4.68 -0.64 -4.67
N LYS A 29 -4.84 -1.61 -5.58
CA LYS A 29 -4.26 -1.60 -6.93
C LYS A 29 -5.27 -1.13 -7.98
N VAL A 30 -6.42 -0.65 -7.52
CA VAL A 30 -7.50 -0.06 -8.31
C VAL A 30 -7.69 1.39 -7.91
N PRO A 31 -8.22 2.25 -8.80
CA PRO A 31 -8.56 3.62 -8.44
C PRO A 31 -9.57 3.66 -7.28
N VAL A 32 -9.36 4.59 -6.33
CA VAL A 32 -10.26 4.85 -5.20
C VAL A 32 -10.71 6.30 -5.26
N ASP A 33 -12.01 6.54 -5.10
CA ASP A 33 -12.57 7.89 -4.94
C ASP A 33 -12.35 8.38 -3.50
N TRP A 34 -11.11 8.79 -3.21
CA TRP A 34 -10.70 9.27 -1.89
C TRP A 34 -11.47 10.50 -1.43
N ASP A 35 -11.87 11.39 -2.34
CA ASP A 35 -12.69 12.55 -2.00
C ASP A 35 -14.03 12.12 -1.41
N ARG A 36 -14.69 11.13 -2.02
CA ARG A 36 -15.93 10.56 -1.50
C ARG A 36 -15.70 9.81 -0.20
N VAL A 37 -14.61 9.05 -0.06
CA VAL A 37 -14.24 8.37 1.20
C VAL A 37 -14.12 9.38 2.35
N VAL A 38 -13.38 10.48 2.15
CA VAL A 38 -13.20 11.55 3.14
C VAL A 38 -14.55 12.21 3.48
N ARG A 39 -15.41 12.47 2.48
CA ARG A 39 -16.75 13.04 2.70
C ARG A 39 -17.68 12.15 3.52
N GLN A 40 -17.49 10.83 3.54
CA GLN A 40 -18.26 9.94 4.44
C GLN A 40 -17.87 10.14 5.91
N SER A 41 -16.68 10.72 6.17
CA SER A 41 -16.17 11.04 7.52
C SER A 41 -16.19 9.83 8.49
N ARG A 42 -16.08 8.62 7.94
CA ARG A 42 -16.07 7.37 8.70
C ARG A 42 -14.69 6.76 8.85
N LEU A 43 -13.90 6.76 7.77
CA LEU A 43 -12.54 6.23 7.79
C LEU A 43 -11.67 7.11 8.70
N ARG A 44 -10.93 6.48 9.62
CA ARG A 44 -10.09 7.19 10.60
C ARG A 44 -8.61 6.87 10.44
N TRP A 45 -8.28 5.70 9.92
CA TRP A 45 -6.91 5.24 9.80
C TRP A 45 -6.68 4.44 8.51
N ILE A 46 -5.63 4.81 7.79
CA ILE A 46 -5.07 4.06 6.67
C ILE A 46 -3.69 3.53 7.08
N GLN A 47 -3.57 2.22 7.21
CA GLN A 47 -2.31 1.50 7.28
C GLN A 47 -1.96 0.98 5.88
N SER A 48 -1.05 1.65 5.17
CA SER A 48 -0.54 1.14 3.91
C SER A 48 0.34 -0.08 4.16
N SER A 49 0.12 -1.15 3.37
CA SER A 49 1.01 -2.32 3.34
C SER A 49 2.25 -2.10 2.46
N ALA A 50 2.36 -0.94 1.80
CA ALA A 50 3.48 -0.53 0.98
C ALA A 50 4.25 0.63 1.63
N ALA A 51 5.52 0.79 1.25
CA ALA A 51 6.32 1.96 1.63
C ALA A 51 5.87 3.24 0.89
N GLY A 52 5.53 3.10 -0.40
CA GLY A 52 5.02 4.20 -1.23
C GLY A 52 3.56 4.55 -0.93
N MET A 53 3.26 5.85 -0.92
CA MET A 53 1.97 6.39 -0.45
C MET A 53 1.24 7.23 -1.50
N ASP A 54 1.78 7.31 -2.71
CA ASP A 54 1.23 8.09 -3.83
C ASP A 54 -0.23 7.72 -4.16
N HIS A 55 -0.62 6.49 -3.86
CA HIS A 55 -1.95 5.96 -4.11
C HIS A 55 -3.05 6.50 -3.18
N CYS A 56 -2.70 7.07 -2.01
CA CYS A 56 -3.66 7.54 -1.01
C CYS A 56 -3.39 8.95 -0.46
N LEU A 57 -2.19 9.51 -0.66
CA LEU A 57 -1.87 10.90 -0.30
C LEU A 57 -2.37 11.91 -1.34
N VAL A 58 -3.67 11.89 -1.59
CA VAL A 58 -4.35 12.92 -2.38
C VAL A 58 -4.68 14.14 -1.50
N PRO A 59 -4.92 15.34 -2.07
CA PRO A 59 -5.15 16.55 -1.28
C PRO A 59 -6.27 16.44 -0.24
N SER A 60 -7.36 15.74 -0.55
CA SER A 60 -8.48 15.54 0.38
C SER A 60 -8.12 14.70 1.60
N VAL A 61 -7.32 13.65 1.42
CA VAL A 61 -6.84 12.81 2.52
C VAL A 61 -5.84 13.58 3.37
N ILE A 62 -4.92 14.32 2.74
CA ILE A 62 -3.93 15.17 3.45
C ILE A 62 -4.61 16.24 4.31
N ALA A 63 -5.71 16.82 3.82
CA ALA A 63 -6.45 17.86 4.52
C ALA A 63 -7.44 17.32 5.57
N SER A 64 -7.57 15.99 5.71
CA SER A 64 -8.48 15.35 6.64
C SER A 64 -7.80 14.95 7.95
N ASP A 65 -8.59 14.57 8.95
CA ASP A 65 -8.09 14.02 10.22
C ASP A 65 -7.76 12.52 10.14
N ILE A 66 -7.74 11.92 8.94
CA ILE A 66 -7.39 10.52 8.75
C ILE A 66 -5.91 10.33 9.05
N THR A 67 -5.61 9.48 10.04
CA THR A 67 -4.24 9.07 10.30
C THR A 67 -3.75 8.17 9.16
N VAL A 68 -2.56 8.44 8.63
CA VAL A 68 -1.97 7.61 7.56
C VAL A 68 -0.60 7.13 7.99
N THR A 69 -0.38 5.83 7.94
CA THR A 69 0.88 5.16 8.29
C THR A 69 1.30 4.24 7.15
N SER A 70 2.60 4.07 6.96
CA SER A 70 3.17 3.19 5.91
C SER A 70 3.92 2.01 6.51
N ALA A 71 4.28 1.06 5.66
CA ALA A 71 5.23 -0.01 5.96
C ALA A 71 6.68 0.40 5.62
N SER A 72 7.04 1.68 5.84
CA SER A 72 8.39 2.17 5.55
C SER A 72 9.46 1.36 6.30
N ALA A 73 10.63 1.22 5.68
CA ALA A 73 11.80 0.46 6.15
C ALA A 73 11.61 -1.06 6.32
N VAL A 74 10.39 -1.60 6.31
CA VAL A 74 10.12 -3.06 6.49
C VAL A 74 10.85 -3.93 5.46
N LEU A 75 11.10 -3.39 4.26
CA LEU A 75 11.74 -4.10 3.15
C LEU A 75 13.09 -3.48 2.75
N ALA A 76 13.70 -2.65 3.61
CA ALA A 76 14.93 -1.93 3.28
C ALA A 76 16.09 -2.89 2.97
N ASP A 77 16.28 -3.92 3.80
CA ASP A 77 17.35 -4.90 3.62
C ASP A 77 17.16 -5.70 2.33
N GLN A 78 15.95 -6.16 2.05
CA GLN A 78 15.63 -6.91 0.83
C GLN A 78 15.83 -6.06 -0.43
N VAL A 79 15.52 -4.77 -0.39
CA VAL A 79 15.79 -3.84 -1.50
C VAL A 79 17.30 -3.66 -1.69
N ALA A 80 18.06 -3.51 -0.60
CA ALA A 80 19.52 -3.40 -0.66
C ALA A 80 20.17 -4.68 -1.21
N GLU A 81 19.76 -5.84 -0.72
CA GLU A 81 20.19 -7.15 -1.21
C GLU A 81 19.89 -7.32 -2.70
N HIS A 82 18.67 -6.99 -3.12
CA HIS A 82 18.27 -7.09 -4.53
C HIS A 82 19.13 -6.19 -5.42
N ALA A 83 19.42 -4.97 -4.98
CA ALA A 83 20.27 -4.04 -5.73
C ALA A 83 21.69 -4.59 -5.90
N ILE A 84 22.31 -5.09 -4.83
CA ILE A 84 23.65 -5.70 -4.89
C ILE A 84 23.65 -6.96 -5.77
N CYS A 85 22.63 -7.82 -5.63
CA CYS A 85 22.45 -9.01 -6.47
C CYS A 85 22.37 -8.64 -7.95
N LEU A 86 21.58 -7.64 -8.33
CA LEU A 86 21.46 -7.21 -9.73
C LEU A 86 22.77 -6.62 -10.28
N ILE A 87 23.45 -5.76 -9.50
CA ILE A 87 24.74 -5.17 -9.90
C ILE A 87 25.79 -6.26 -10.12
N THR A 88 25.89 -7.21 -9.20
CA THR A 88 26.87 -8.31 -9.29
C THR A 88 26.50 -9.31 -10.39
N ALA A 89 25.22 -9.65 -10.56
CA ALA A 89 24.74 -10.51 -11.64
C ALA A 89 25.07 -9.93 -13.02
N TRP A 90 24.88 -8.62 -13.19
CA TRP A 90 25.26 -7.91 -14.40
C TRP A 90 26.77 -7.95 -14.63
N HIS A 91 27.56 -7.60 -13.60
CA HIS A 91 29.02 -7.58 -13.67
C HIS A 91 29.62 -8.96 -13.99
N ARG A 92 29.00 -10.05 -13.54
CA ARG A 92 29.43 -11.43 -13.79
C ARG A 92 28.82 -12.04 -15.06
N GLY A 93 28.03 -11.28 -15.80
CA GLY A 93 27.43 -11.75 -17.06
C GLY A 93 26.40 -12.86 -16.86
N LEU A 94 25.78 -13.00 -15.67
CA LEU A 94 24.81 -14.05 -15.41
C LEU A 94 23.66 -14.12 -16.44
N PRO A 95 23.12 -13.00 -16.96
CA PRO A 95 22.10 -13.06 -18.01
C PRO A 95 22.56 -13.75 -19.31
N VAL A 96 23.87 -13.76 -19.61
CA VAL A 96 24.41 -14.49 -20.78
C VAL A 96 24.33 -15.99 -20.53
N PHE A 97 24.76 -16.44 -19.35
CA PHE A 97 24.74 -17.85 -18.97
C PHE A 97 23.33 -18.40 -18.78
N PHE A 98 22.37 -17.58 -18.32
CA PHE A 98 20.97 -18.00 -18.18
C PHE A 98 20.21 -18.15 -19.51
N ARG A 99 20.75 -17.63 -20.62
CA ARG A 99 20.14 -17.73 -21.95
C ARG A 99 20.74 -18.84 -22.83
N ALA A 100 21.81 -19.49 -22.37
CA ALA A 100 22.46 -20.62 -23.04
C ALA A 100 21.77 -21.94 -22.70
#